data_AF-A0A933U0J4-F1
#
_entry.id   AF-A0A933U0J4-F1
#
_cell.length_a   1.000
_cell.length_b   1.000
_cell.length_c   1.000
_cell.angle_alpha   90.00
_cell.angle_beta   90.00
_cell.angle_gamma   90.00
#
_symmetry.space_group_name_H-M   'P 1'
#
loop_
_entity.id
_entity.type
_entity.pdbx_description
1 polymer ?
#
loop_
_entity_poly.entity_id
_entity_poly.type
_entity_poly.pdbx_seq_one_letter_code
_entity_poly.pdbx_strand_id
1 'polypeptide(L)' 'MKTDEIRGKTNHELDKELKKLEKELFDLRFKSATQSIPNPARIRAARRLIARVRTILNERALGVRGQAAN' A
#
# COMPACT_ATOMS: atom_id res chain seq x y z
N MET A 1 -6.63 -5.66 3.74
CA MET A 1 -5.41 -5.38 4.52
C MET A 1 -5.72 -4.44 5.67
N LYS A 2 -5.65 -4.99 6.88
CA LYS A 2 -5.75 -4.22 8.12
C LYS A 2 -4.39 -3.62 8.45
N THR A 3 -4.37 -2.50 9.16
CA THR A 3 -3.12 -1.79 9.52
C THR A 3 -2.18 -2.67 10.33
N ASP A 4 -2.73 -3.62 11.09
CA ASP A 4 -1.96 -4.54 11.94
C ASP A 4 -1.13 -5.55 11.11
N GLU A 5 -1.67 -6.03 9.99
CA GLU A 5 -0.93 -6.90 9.05
C GLU A 5 0.24 -6.17 8.39
N ILE A 6 0.10 -4.85 8.16
CA ILE A 6 1.17 -4.02 7.58
C ILE A 6 2.25 -3.75 8.63
N ARG A 7 1.87 -3.63 9.91
CA ARG A 7 2.82 -3.45 11.02
C ARG A 7 3.64 -4.69 11.33
N GLY A 8 3.09 -5.89 11.12
CA GLY A 8 3.80 -7.15 11.30
C GLY A 8 4.79 -7.50 10.18
N LYS A 9 4.84 -6.74 9.08
CA LYS A 9 5.78 -6.99 7.97
C LYS A 9 7.11 -6.27 8.17
N THR A 10 8.18 -6.87 7.67
CA THR A 10 9.52 -6.23 7.65
C THR A 10 9.54 -5.04 6.68
N ASN A 11 10.49 -4.10 6.84
CA ASN A 11 10.61 -2.95 5.93
C ASN A 11 10.75 -3.39 4.47
N HIS A 12 11.55 -4.43 4.22
CA HIS A 12 11.80 -4.93 2.88
C HIS A 12 10.55 -5.58 2.26
N GLU A 13 9.74 -6.28 3.04
CA GLU A 13 8.44 -6.79 2.57
C GLU A 13 7.46 -5.67 2.28
N LEU A 14 7.44 -4.61 3.10
CA LEU A 14 6.62 -3.43 2.86
C LEU A 14 7.01 -2.71 1.57
N ASP A 15 8.30 -2.60 1.26
CA ASP A 15 8.77 -2.01 0.00
C ASP A 15 8.38 -2.87 -1.22
N LYS A 16 8.47 -4.20 -1.10
CA LYS A 16 7.99 -5.11 -2.14
C LYS A 16 6.48 -4.98 -2.36
N GLU A 17 5.71 -4.91 -1.27
CA GLU A 17 4.27 -4.71 -1.31
C GLU A 17 3.91 -3.37 -1.96
N LEU A 18 4.64 -2.31 -1.59
CA LEU A 18 4.45 -0.96 -2.12
C LEU A 18 4.60 -0.95 -3.64
N LYS A 19 5.69 -1.52 -4.17
CA LYS A 19 5.92 -1.62 -5.62
C LYS A 19 4.82 -2.41 -6.34
N LYS A 20 4.34 -3.49 -5.72
CA LYS A 20 3.24 -4.29 -6.26
C LYS A 20 1.94 -3.49 -6.34
N LEU A 21 1.60 -2.75 -5.27
CA LEU A 21 0.40 -1.92 -5.20
C LEU A 21 0.46 -0.73 -6.16
N GLU A 22 1.64 -0.13 -6.35
CA GLU A 22 1.85 0.94 -7.32
C GLU A 22 1.63 0.46 -8.75
N LYS A 23 2.14 -0.73 -9.10
CA LYS A 23 1.87 -1.37 -10.38
C LYS A 23 0.38 -1.66 -10.57
N GLU A 24 -0.28 -2.24 -9.57
CA GLU A 24 -1.73 -2.48 -9.61
C GLU A 24 -2.51 -1.18 -9.79
N LEU A 25 -2.14 -0.11 -9.09
CA LEU A 25 -2.79 1.19 -9.23
C LEU A 25 -2.60 1.78 -10.64
N PHE A 26 -1.41 1.63 -11.23
CA PHE A 26 -1.14 2.03 -12.60
C PHE A 26 -2.04 1.27 -13.58
N ASP A 27 -2.08 -0.05 -13.48
CA ASP A 27 -2.91 -0.90 -14.33
C ASP A 27 -4.40 -0.57 -14.18
N LEU A 28 -4.88 -0.33 -12.96
CA LEU A 28 -6.25 0.07 -12.70
C LEU A 28 -6.58 1.45 -13.29
N ARG A 29 -5.66 2.42 -13.21
CA ARG A 29 -5.84 3.73 -13.84
C ARG A 29 -5.84 3.64 -15.36
N PHE A 30 -4.95 2.83 -15.92
CA PHE A 30 -4.89 2.59 -17.36
C PHE A 30 -6.18 1.94 -17.86
N LYS A 31 -6.67 0.92 -17.16
CA LYS A 31 -7.96 0.29 -17.44
C LYS A 31 -9.13 1.27 -17.28
N SER A 32 -9.09 2.15 -16.28
CA SER A 32 -10.12 3.19 -16.09
C SER A 32 -10.24 4.18 -17.23
N ALA A 33 -9.12 4.48 -17.88
CA ALA A 33 -9.07 5.45 -18.96
C ALA A 33 -9.47 4.81 -20.30
N THR A 34 -9.14 3.54 -20.49
CA THR A 34 -9.38 2.81 -21.75
C THR A 34 -10.71 2.08 -21.78
N GLN A 35 -11.24 1.66 -20.63
CA GLN A 35 -12.45 0.85 -20.51
C GLN A 35 -13.26 1.20 -19.25
N SER A 36 -14.54 0.83 -19.24
CA SER A 36 -15.34 0.88 -18.01
C SER A 36 -14.86 -0.21 -17.04
N ILE A 37 -14.44 0.18 -15.84
CA ILE A 37 -13.99 -0.77 -14.82
C ILE A 37 -15.19 -1.24 -14.01
N PRO A 38 -15.36 -2.55 -13.78
CA PRO A 38 -16.45 -3.08 -12.96
C PRO A 38 -16.38 -2.64 -11.48
N ASN A 39 -15.20 -2.27 -10.97
CA ASN A 39 -15.05 -1.83 -9.58
C ASN A 39 -14.10 -0.62 -9.42
N PRO A 40 -14.62 0.61 -9.61
CA PRO A 40 -13.86 1.85 -9.39
C PRO A 40 -13.42 2.05 -7.93
N ALA A 41 -14.10 1.44 -6.96
CA ALA A 41 -13.74 1.55 -5.55
C ALA A 41 -12.36 0.94 -5.25
N ARG A 42 -11.91 -0.02 -6.07
CA ARG A 42 -10.59 -0.65 -5.95
C ARG A 42 -9.45 0.34 -6.15
N ILE A 43 -9.60 1.34 -7.01
CA ILE A 43 -8.62 2.45 -7.18
C ILE A 43 -8.46 3.22 -5.86
N ARG A 44 -9.58 3.56 -5.20
CA ARG A 44 -9.55 4.26 -3.91
C ARG A 44 -8.94 3.38 -2.82
N ALA A 45 -9.25 2.09 -2.81
CA ALA A 45 -8.68 1.15 -1.86
C ALA A 45 -7.16 1.00 -2.02
N ALA A 46 -6.67 0.81 -3.25
CA ALA A 46 -5.24 0.71 -3.56
C ALA A 46 -4.48 1.98 -3.15
N ARG A 47 -5.02 3.17 -3.46
CA ARG A 47 -4.45 4.45 -3.00
C ARG A 47 -4.32 4.55 -1.48
N ARG A 48 -5.36 4.16 -0.75
CA ARG A 48 -5.35 4.16 0.73
C ARG A 48 -4.33 3.15 1.28
N LEU A 49 -4.17 2.01 0.63
CA LEU A 49 -3.18 1.01 1.02
C LEU A 49 -1.75 1.54 0.87
N ILE A 50 -1.43 2.12 -0.29
CA ILE A 50 -0.13 2.75 -0.57
C ILE A 50 0.16 3.83 0.48
N ALA A 51 -0.81 4.68 0.77
CA ALA A 51 -0.65 5.72 1.79
C ALA A 51 -0.31 5.11 3.16
N ARG A 52 -1.05 4.08 3.61
CA ARG A 52 -0.79 3.41 4.91
C ARG A 52 0.60 2.80 4.98
N VAL A 53 1.05 2.10 3.93
CA VAL A 53 2.40 1.50 3.89
C VAL A 53 3.46 2.59 4.00
N ARG A 54 3.35 3.66 3.21
CA ARG A 54 4.27 4.80 3.27
C ARG A 54 4.27 5.49 4.64
N THR A 55 3.10 5.66 5.25
CA THR A 55 3.00 6.21 6.61
C THR A 55 3.73 5.34 7.62
N ILE A 56 3.57 4.02 7.58
CA ILE A 56 4.25 3.10 8.52
C ILE A 56 5.77 3.11 8.29
N LEU A 57 6.23 3.11 7.04
CA LEU A 57 7.66 3.25 6.74
C LEU A 57 8.23 4.57 7.29
N ASN A 58 7.48 5.66 7.17
CA ASN A 58 7.88 6.96 7.70
C ASN A 58 7.84 7.00 9.24
N GLU A 59 6.81 6.41 9.87
CA GLU A 59 6.72 6.26 11.34
C GLU A 59 7.91 5.47 11.90
N ARG A 60 8.36 4.43 11.19
CA ARG A 60 9.55 3.65 11.54
C ARG A 60 10.84 4.46 11.36
N ALA A 61 10.95 5.24 10.28
CA ALA A 61 12.11 6.10 10.02
C ALA A 61 12.24 7.23 11.06
N LEU A 62 11.11 7.80 11.51
CA LEU A 62 11.06 8.84 12.53
C LEU A 62 11.18 8.30 13.97
N GLY A 63 11.29 6.98 14.15
CA GLY A 63 11.34 6.35 15.47
C GLY A 63 10.06 6.50 16.30
N VAL A 64 8.97 6.99 15.72
CA VAL A 64 7.68 7.22 16.39
C VAL A 64 7.01 5.90 16.76
N ARG A 65 7.23 4.86 15.95
CA ARG A 65 6.81 3.47 16.24
C ARG A 65 7.91 2.51 15.80
N GLY A 66 8.45 1.74 16.74
CA GLY A 66 9.42 0.69 16.44
C GLY A 66 8.83 -0.40 15.55
N GLN A 67 9.69 -1.14 14.83
CA GLN A 67 9.27 -2.42 14.25
C GLN A 67 8.75 -3.27 15.40
N ALA A 68 7.50 -3.73 15.33
CA ALA A 68 7.02 -4.76 16.23
C ALA A 68 7.93 -5.97 16.00
N ALA A 69 8.72 -6.31 17.02
CA ALA A 69 9.53 -7.51 17.03
C ALA A 69 8.56 -8.70 16.87
N ASN A 70 8.65 -9.37 15.74
CA ASN A 70 8.11 -10.72 15.58
C ASN A 70 9.16 -11.71 16.08
#